data_AF-A0A832WFV5-F1
#
_entry.id   AF-A0A832WFV5-F1
#
_cell.length_a   1.000
_cell.length_b   1.000
_cell.length_c   1.000
_cell.angle_alpha   90.00
_cell.angle_beta   90.00
_cell.angle_gamma   90.00
#
_symmetry.space_group_name_H-M   'P 1'
#
loop_
_entity.id
_entity.type
_entity.pdbx_description
1 polymer ?
#
loop_
_entity_poly.entity_id
_entity_poly.type
_entity_poly.pdbx_seq_one_letter_code
_entity_poly.pdbx_strand_id
1 'polypeptide(L)'
;MKPEEVKRMEEEEDEEFVGLNVDSNLLEVVQVLFKTEPEVEVFYDGFLERIQSDKKLRKRTDDRKRMNAAFLDELLKYHDLDTINDAINGVSRDDDLVYGQDEKDVDKVLRKTFKNKMEFRMFMTYISQFMMEEKNTPVEAAAMSMKRLGKSDNEILQVTNVIDKIF
;
A
#
# COMPACT_ATOMS: atom_id res chain seq x y z
N MET A 1 -50.99 35.91 -17.28
CA MET A 1 -50.26 34.64 -17.05
C MET A 1 -48.78 34.96 -17.02
N LYS A 2 -48.09 34.64 -15.92
CA LYS A 2 -46.63 34.75 -15.82
C LYS A 2 -46.04 33.51 -16.52
N PRO A 3 -45.02 33.65 -17.39
CA PRO A 3 -44.30 32.48 -17.87
C PRO A 3 -43.35 32.00 -16.77
N GLU A 4 -43.46 30.73 -16.45
CA GLU A 4 -42.63 30.01 -15.49
C GLU A 4 -41.15 30.08 -15.91
N GLU A 5 -40.29 30.53 -15.01
CA GLU A 5 -38.85 30.44 -15.14
C GLU A 5 -38.45 28.96 -15.16
N VAL A 6 -38.22 28.44 -16.36
CA VAL A 6 -37.49 27.19 -16.57
C VAL A 6 -36.06 27.44 -16.07
N LYS A 7 -35.79 27.09 -14.81
CA LYS A 7 -34.42 26.87 -14.33
C LYS A 7 -33.82 25.79 -15.20
N ARG A 8 -33.03 26.21 -16.20
CA ARG A 8 -32.07 25.32 -16.85
C ARG A 8 -31.18 24.81 -15.73
N MET A 9 -31.28 23.51 -15.44
CA MET A 9 -30.20 22.80 -14.78
C MET A 9 -28.98 23.07 -15.65
N GLU A 10 -28.08 23.90 -15.14
CA GLU A 10 -26.74 24.02 -15.69
C GLU A 10 -26.17 22.61 -15.68
N GLU A 11 -25.74 22.19 -16.87
CA GLU A 11 -25.01 20.96 -17.11
C GLU A 11 -23.90 20.89 -16.06
N GLU A 12 -23.91 19.84 -15.24
CA GLU A 12 -22.73 19.41 -14.48
C GLU A 12 -21.68 19.12 -15.54
N GLU A 13 -20.91 20.17 -15.90
CA GLU A 13 -19.74 20.06 -16.75
C GLU A 13 -18.84 19.01 -16.10
N ASP A 14 -18.68 17.91 -16.83
CA ASP A 14 -17.75 16.83 -16.57
C ASP A 14 -16.52 17.37 -15.82
N GLU A 15 -16.35 16.93 -14.57
CA GLU A 15 -15.16 17.23 -13.78
C GLU A 15 -13.95 16.69 -14.54
N GLU A 16 -13.40 17.53 -15.39
CA GLU A 16 -12.18 17.33 -16.15
C GLU A 16 -11.11 16.96 -15.13
N PHE A 17 -10.74 15.69 -15.09
CA PHE A 17 -9.82 15.09 -14.14
C PHE A 17 -8.53 15.92 -14.16
N VAL A 18 -8.39 16.79 -13.15
CA VAL A 18 -7.31 17.76 -13.06
C VAL A 18 -6.01 16.97 -13.02
N GLY A 19 -5.16 17.16 -14.03
CA GLY A 19 -3.75 16.81 -13.91
C GLY A 19 -3.24 17.52 -12.67
N LEU A 20 -3.09 16.78 -11.56
CA LEU A 20 -2.73 17.33 -10.27
C LEU A 20 -1.46 18.15 -10.47
N ASN A 21 -1.55 19.46 -10.24
CA ASN A 21 -0.39 20.33 -10.32
C ASN A 21 0.45 20.18 -9.06
N VAL A 22 0.91 18.95 -8.85
CA VAL A 22 1.72 18.46 -7.75
C VAL A 22 3.04 18.01 -8.35
N ASP A 23 4.12 18.16 -7.59
CA ASP A 23 5.44 17.67 -7.99
C ASP A 23 5.37 16.16 -8.31
N SER A 24 5.93 15.75 -9.45
CA SER A 24 5.98 14.34 -9.85
C SER A 24 6.65 13.47 -8.79
N ASN A 25 7.66 14.00 -8.09
CA ASN A 25 8.34 13.28 -7.02
C ASN A 25 7.39 12.99 -5.85
N LEU A 26 6.46 13.89 -5.54
CA LEU A 26 5.47 13.65 -4.48
C LEU A 26 4.42 12.62 -4.91
N LEU A 27 4.06 12.59 -6.19
CA LEU A 27 3.15 11.58 -6.73
C LEU A 27 3.78 10.18 -6.69
N GLU A 28 5.07 10.07 -6.99
CA GLU A 28 5.82 8.81 -6.89
C GLU A 28 5.91 8.31 -5.45
N VAL A 29 6.04 9.21 -4.48
CA VAL A 29 6.09 8.88 -3.04
C VAL A 29 4.82 8.18 -2.55
N VAL A 30 3.65 8.46 -3.12
CA VAL A 30 2.39 7.77 -2.78
C VAL A 30 2.52 6.27 -3.00
N GLN A 31 3.11 5.85 -4.12
CA GLN A 31 3.29 4.43 -4.45
C GLN A 31 4.32 3.73 -3.55
N VAL A 32 5.21 4.51 -2.91
CA VAL A 32 6.19 4.00 -1.95
C VAL A 32 5.56 3.87 -0.56
N LEU A 33 4.73 4.84 -0.16
CA LEU A 33 4.12 4.90 1.17
C LEU A 33 2.93 3.95 1.32
N PHE A 34 2.10 3.83 0.28
CA PHE A 34 0.90 2.99 0.29
C PHE A 34 1.15 1.69 -0.50
N LYS A 35 0.90 0.54 0.14
CA LYS A 35 1.28 -0.77 -0.42
C LYS A 35 0.17 -1.42 -1.23
N THR A 36 -1.05 -0.87 -1.17
CA THR A 36 -2.23 -1.43 -1.81
C THR A 36 -3.00 -0.38 -2.61
N GLU A 37 -3.61 -0.80 -3.72
CA GLU A 37 -4.45 0.08 -4.55
C GLU A 37 -5.57 0.78 -3.75
N PRO A 38 -6.30 0.10 -2.83
CA PRO A 38 -7.34 0.77 -2.05
C PRO A 38 -6.82 1.89 -1.12
N GLU A 39 -5.61 1.74 -0.57
CA GLU A 39 -5.00 2.79 0.27
C GLU A 39 -4.64 4.02 -0.57
N VAL A 40 -4.14 3.80 -1.78
CA VAL A 40 -3.83 4.86 -2.75
C VAL A 40 -5.10 5.59 -3.16
N GLU A 41 -6.18 4.86 -3.46
CA GLU A 41 -7.49 5.45 -3.78
C GLU A 41 -8.01 6.32 -2.63
N VAL A 42 -8.01 5.79 -1.41
CA VAL A 42 -8.46 6.53 -0.21
C VAL A 42 -7.65 7.81 0.00
N PHE A 43 -6.34 7.79 -0.24
CA PHE A 43 -5.51 8.98 -0.18
C PHE A 43 -5.89 10.02 -1.25
N TYR A 44 -6.01 9.61 -2.51
CA TYR A 44 -6.35 10.52 -3.60
C TYR A 44 -7.75 11.10 -3.45
N ASP A 45 -8.73 10.30 -3.01
CA ASP A 45 -10.09 10.77 -2.72
C ASP A 45 -10.07 11.83 -1.61
N GLY A 46 -9.33 11.58 -0.52
CA GLY A 46 -9.16 12.56 0.57
C GLY A 46 -8.49 13.85 0.11
N PHE A 47 -7.48 13.74 -0.76
CA PHE A 47 -6.81 14.90 -1.33
C PHE A 47 -7.72 15.72 -2.25
N LEU A 48 -8.49 15.05 -3.12
CA LEU A 48 -9.45 15.69 -4.01
C LEU A 48 -10.57 16.38 -3.22
N GLU A 49 -11.12 15.73 -2.19
CA GLU A 49 -12.11 16.33 -1.29
C GLU A 49 -11.56 17.58 -0.60
N ARG A 50 -10.28 17.56 -0.22
CA ARG A 50 -9.60 18.73 0.36
C ARG A 50 -9.48 19.89 -0.62
N ILE A 51 -9.11 19.61 -1.88
CA ILE A 51 -9.11 20.64 -2.92
C ILE A 51 -10.53 21.18 -3.08
N GLN A 52 -11.52 20.30 -3.21
CA GLN A 52 -12.93 20.66 -3.41
C GLN A 52 -13.53 21.43 -2.22
N SER A 53 -13.02 21.26 -0.99
CA SER A 53 -13.50 21.97 0.20
C SER A 53 -12.76 23.29 0.45
N ASP A 54 -11.46 23.42 0.14
CA ASP A 54 -10.70 24.66 0.31
C ASP A 54 -10.79 25.61 -0.91
N LYS A 55 -11.55 26.70 -0.74
CA LYS A 55 -11.74 27.75 -1.75
C LYS A 55 -10.42 28.37 -2.25
N LYS A 56 -9.36 28.38 -1.44
CA LYS A 56 -8.05 28.93 -1.83
C LYS A 56 -7.28 27.97 -2.73
N LEU A 57 -7.43 26.66 -2.55
CA LEU A 57 -6.85 25.63 -3.41
C LEU A 57 -7.61 25.56 -4.74
N ARG A 58 -8.96 25.53 -4.70
CA ARG A 58 -9.81 25.56 -5.92
C ARG A 58 -9.50 26.72 -6.85
N LYS A 59 -9.28 27.92 -6.29
CA LYS A 59 -9.07 29.14 -7.09
C LYS A 59 -7.65 29.31 -7.62
N ARG A 60 -6.71 28.49 -7.17
CA ARG A 60 -5.28 28.59 -7.51
C ARG A 60 -4.69 27.21 -7.73
N THR A 61 -5.35 26.42 -8.57
CA THR A 61 -4.90 25.08 -8.94
C THR A 61 -3.57 25.12 -9.70
N ASP A 62 -3.23 26.26 -10.30
CA ASP A 62 -1.94 26.57 -10.95
C ASP A 62 -0.79 26.84 -9.97
N ASP A 63 -1.07 27.09 -8.68
CA ASP A 63 -0.07 27.32 -7.65
C ASP A 63 0.50 25.99 -7.11
N ARG A 64 1.47 25.43 -7.84
CA ARG A 64 2.12 24.15 -7.52
C ARG A 64 2.66 24.09 -6.09
N LYS A 65 3.20 25.19 -5.57
CA LYS A 65 3.73 25.23 -4.20
C LYS A 65 2.63 24.97 -3.17
N ARG A 66 1.44 25.52 -3.42
CA ARG A 66 0.28 25.38 -2.54
C ARG A 66 -0.37 24.02 -2.65
N MET A 67 -0.44 23.46 -3.86
CA MET A 67 -0.88 22.09 -4.08
C MET A 67 0.06 21.08 -3.43
N ASN A 68 1.39 21.25 -3.57
CA ASN A 68 2.38 20.43 -2.88
C ASN A 68 2.21 20.47 -1.35
N ALA A 69 1.98 21.67 -0.79
CA ALA A 69 1.76 21.80 0.66
C ALA A 69 0.48 21.08 1.11
N ALA A 70 -0.63 21.24 0.37
CA ALA A 70 -1.87 20.54 0.66
C ALA A 70 -1.73 19.02 0.52
N PHE A 71 -0.94 18.56 -0.45
CA PHE A 71 -0.64 17.15 -0.69
C PHE A 71 0.19 16.55 0.44
N LEU A 72 1.24 17.24 0.88
CA LEU A 72 2.05 16.84 2.03
C LEU A 72 1.24 16.81 3.32
N ASP A 73 0.41 17.82 3.56
CA ASP A 73 -0.50 17.82 4.70
C ASP A 73 -1.51 16.66 4.64
N GLU A 74 -1.89 16.22 3.45
CA GLU A 74 -2.74 15.04 3.28
C GLU A 74 -1.97 13.75 3.60
N LEU A 75 -0.75 13.61 3.09
CA LEU A 75 0.14 12.49 3.42
C LEU A 75 0.37 12.38 4.93
N LEU A 76 0.52 13.52 5.61
CA LEU A 76 0.71 13.59 7.07
C LEU A 76 -0.45 13.04 7.90
N LYS A 77 -1.63 12.82 7.29
CA LYS A 77 -2.74 12.12 7.97
C LYS A 77 -2.50 10.62 8.09
N TYR A 78 -1.67 10.06 7.21
CA TYR A 78 -1.46 8.62 7.07
C TYR A 78 -0.06 8.19 7.52
N HIS A 79 0.95 9.04 7.31
CA HIS A 79 2.34 8.75 7.61
C HIS A 79 2.98 9.93 8.34
N ASP A 80 3.98 9.68 9.20
CA ASP A 80 4.69 10.76 9.87
C ASP A 80 5.67 11.49 8.93
N LEU A 81 6.09 12.69 9.36
CA LEU A 81 6.97 13.56 8.56
C LEU A 81 8.33 12.93 8.26
N ASP A 82 8.79 12.06 9.15
CA ASP A 82 10.02 11.32 8.99
C ASP A 82 9.91 10.30 7.86
N THR A 83 8.90 9.44 7.89
CA THR A 83 8.60 8.43 6.87
C THR A 83 8.37 9.07 5.49
N ILE A 84 7.69 10.21 5.45
CA ILE A 84 7.47 10.96 4.20
C ILE A 84 8.78 11.54 3.67
N ASN A 85 9.61 12.13 4.54
CA ASN A 85 10.92 12.67 4.14
C ASN A 85 11.87 11.56 3.66
N ASP A 86 11.83 10.41 4.32
CA ASP A 86 12.58 9.21 3.94
C ASP A 86 12.17 8.74 2.54
N ALA A 87 10.86 8.63 2.29
CA ALA A 87 10.33 8.28 0.97
C ALA A 87 10.69 9.33 -0.11
N ILE A 88 10.61 10.64 0.20
CA ILE A 88 10.97 11.73 -0.74
C ILE A 88 12.45 11.71 -1.09
N ASN A 89 13.32 11.47 -0.12
CA ASN A 89 14.77 11.50 -0.32
C ASN A 89 15.33 10.15 -0.79
N GLY A 90 14.47 9.14 -0.99
CA GLY A 90 14.89 7.77 -1.26
C GLY A 90 15.77 7.20 -0.14
N VAL A 91 15.68 7.77 1.05
CA VAL A 91 16.36 7.29 2.25
C VAL A 91 15.43 6.24 2.84
N SER A 92 15.66 4.97 2.52
CA SER A 92 15.07 3.91 3.32
C SER A 92 15.63 4.03 4.74
N ARG A 93 14.83 4.50 5.71
CA ARG A 93 15.12 4.22 7.12
C ARG A 93 14.97 2.72 7.29
N ASP A 94 16.11 2.04 7.27
CA ASP A 94 16.29 0.65 7.67
C ASP A 94 16.07 0.51 9.19
N ASP A 95 14.88 0.84 9.68
CA ASP A 95 14.45 0.44 11.03
C ASP A 95 13.10 -0.28 10.94
N ASP A 96 13.18 -1.57 11.28
CA ASP A 96 12.13 -2.54 11.64
C ASP A 96 11.30 -3.28 10.59
N LEU A 97 11.78 -3.43 9.36
CA LEU A 97 11.50 -4.64 8.56
C LEU A 97 12.75 -4.98 7.75
N VAL A 98 13.22 -6.23 7.83
CA VAL A 98 14.44 -6.77 7.21
C VAL A 98 14.43 -6.54 5.68
N TYR A 99 14.83 -5.36 5.22
CA TYR A 99 14.94 -4.97 3.80
C TYR A 99 16.40 -4.84 3.42
N GLY A 100 17.06 -5.97 3.15
CA GLY A 100 18.43 -5.94 2.65
C GLY A 100 18.87 -7.30 2.18
N GLN A 101 18.94 -7.50 0.86
CA GLN A 101 19.40 -8.73 0.16
C GLN A 101 18.60 -10.02 0.48
N ASP A 102 18.40 -10.32 1.76
CA ASP A 102 17.65 -11.42 2.34
C ASP A 102 16.18 -11.43 1.91
N GLU A 103 15.51 -10.28 1.74
CA GLU A 103 14.11 -10.24 1.31
C GLU A 103 13.93 -10.57 -0.17
N LYS A 104 14.88 -10.16 -1.04
CA LYS A 104 14.93 -10.65 -2.43
C LYS A 104 15.15 -12.15 -2.48
N ASP A 105 15.91 -12.69 -1.53
CA ASP A 105 16.10 -14.13 -1.39
C ASP A 105 14.84 -14.80 -0.80
N VAL A 106 14.12 -14.16 0.12
CA VAL A 106 12.84 -14.64 0.68
C VAL A 106 11.75 -14.68 -0.39
N ASP A 107 11.48 -13.59 -1.11
CA ASP A 107 10.50 -13.55 -2.19
C ASP A 107 10.85 -14.57 -3.28
N LYS A 108 12.14 -14.72 -3.61
CA LYS A 108 12.61 -15.74 -4.55
C LYS A 108 12.42 -17.17 -4.04
N VAL A 109 12.65 -17.43 -2.75
CA VAL A 109 12.39 -18.73 -2.12
C VAL A 109 10.89 -19.01 -2.16
N LEU A 110 10.05 -18.09 -1.69
CA LEU A 110 8.60 -18.25 -1.68
C LEU A 110 8.03 -18.47 -3.09
N ARG A 111 8.47 -17.69 -4.10
CA ARG A 111 8.03 -17.87 -5.50
C ARG A 111 8.50 -19.19 -6.14
N LYS A 112 9.67 -19.71 -5.75
CA LYS A 112 10.14 -21.01 -6.23
C LYS A 112 9.39 -22.15 -5.57
N THR A 113 9.09 -22.00 -4.29
CA THR A 113 8.43 -23.01 -3.49
C THR A 113 6.95 -23.12 -3.82
N PHE A 114 6.24 -22.00 -4.02
CA PHE A 114 4.80 -21.99 -4.31
C PHE A 114 4.54 -21.76 -5.80
N LYS A 115 3.89 -22.72 -6.45
CA LYS A 115 3.62 -22.72 -7.90
C LYS A 115 2.61 -21.65 -8.30
N ASN A 116 1.71 -21.26 -7.40
CA ASN A 116 0.68 -20.27 -7.65
C ASN A 116 0.21 -19.58 -6.36
N LYS A 117 -0.50 -18.46 -6.52
CA LYS A 117 -1.04 -17.66 -5.40
C LYS A 117 -2.00 -18.44 -4.51
N MET A 118 -2.74 -19.43 -5.05
CA MET A 118 -3.67 -20.24 -4.25
C MET A 118 -2.91 -21.15 -3.28
N GLU A 119 -1.84 -21.79 -3.74
CA GLU A 119 -0.99 -22.65 -2.92
C GLU A 119 -0.33 -21.87 -1.77
N PHE A 120 0.13 -20.64 -2.05
CA PHE A 120 0.65 -19.74 -1.01
C PHE A 120 -0.43 -19.32 0.01
N ARG A 121 -1.66 -19.02 -0.44
CA ARG A 121 -2.77 -18.72 0.47
C ARG A 121 -3.10 -19.91 1.37
N MET A 122 -3.16 -21.11 0.81
CA MET A 122 -3.38 -22.34 1.58
C MET A 122 -2.28 -22.56 2.62
N PHE A 123 -1.01 -22.31 2.27
CA PHE A 123 0.10 -22.35 3.21
C PHE A 123 -0.11 -21.43 4.41
N MET A 124 -0.46 -20.16 4.17
CA MET A 124 -0.74 -19.20 5.23
C MET A 124 -1.92 -19.63 6.11
N THR A 125 -2.99 -20.16 5.50
CA THR A 125 -4.14 -20.69 6.25
C THR A 125 -3.74 -21.85 7.16
N TYR A 126 -2.91 -22.79 6.68
CA TYR A 126 -2.46 -23.91 7.49
C TYR A 126 -1.53 -23.47 8.62
N ILE A 127 -0.64 -22.49 8.38
CA ILE A 127 0.19 -21.91 9.45
C ILE A 127 -0.71 -21.36 10.55
N SER A 128 -1.67 -20.51 10.20
CA SER A 128 -2.58 -19.93 11.19
C SER A 128 -3.36 -21.01 11.93
N GLN A 129 -3.84 -22.04 11.23
CA GLN A 129 -4.55 -23.15 11.86
C GLN A 129 -3.67 -23.89 12.88
N PHE A 130 -2.43 -24.26 12.51
CA PHE A 130 -1.53 -24.97 13.41
C PHE A 130 -1.06 -24.13 14.60
N MET A 131 -0.86 -22.83 14.41
CA MET A 131 -0.52 -21.93 15.51
C MET A 131 -1.69 -21.72 16.47
N MET A 132 -2.92 -21.60 15.96
CA MET A 132 -4.10 -21.32 16.79
C MET A 132 -4.68 -22.57 17.45
N GLU A 133 -4.82 -23.67 16.71
CA GLU A 133 -5.48 -24.89 17.17
C GLU A 133 -4.52 -25.82 17.90
N GLU A 134 -3.31 -25.99 17.38
CA GLU A 134 -2.32 -26.94 17.90
C GLU A 134 -1.25 -26.28 18.79
N LYS A 135 -1.26 -24.93 18.89
CA LYS A 135 -0.28 -24.13 19.67
C LYS A 135 1.17 -24.36 19.24
N ASN A 136 1.38 -24.73 17.99
CA ASN A 136 2.71 -24.90 17.41
C ASN A 136 3.42 -23.54 17.31
N THR A 137 4.74 -23.53 17.44
CA THR A 137 5.56 -22.33 17.15
C THR A 137 5.47 -21.97 15.66
N PRO A 138 5.76 -20.72 15.26
CA PRO A 138 5.72 -20.31 13.84
C PRO A 138 6.53 -21.25 12.92
N VAL A 139 7.70 -21.69 13.37
CA VAL A 139 8.58 -22.61 12.63
C VAL A 139 7.97 -24.00 12.50
N GLU A 140 7.42 -24.56 13.58
CA GLU A 140 6.77 -25.88 13.57
C GLU A 140 5.51 -25.87 12.69
N ALA A 141 4.69 -24.82 12.82
CA ALA A 141 3.49 -24.63 12.00
C ALA A 141 3.81 -24.52 10.51
N ALA A 142 4.90 -23.84 10.16
CA ALA A 142 5.39 -23.75 8.80
C ALA A 142 5.85 -25.11 8.25
N ALA A 143 6.63 -25.86 9.05
CA ALA A 143 7.10 -27.19 8.65
C ALA A 143 5.93 -28.15 8.38
N MET A 144 4.94 -28.17 9.28
CA MET A 144 3.74 -29.01 9.14
C MET A 144 2.89 -28.60 7.93
N SER A 145 2.75 -27.30 7.70
CA SER A 145 2.00 -26.75 6.55
C SER A 145 2.66 -27.12 5.23
N MET A 146 3.98 -26.98 5.13
CA MET A 146 4.75 -27.36 3.94
C MET A 146 4.67 -28.86 3.65
N LYS A 147 4.76 -29.68 4.70
CA LYS A 147 4.59 -31.14 4.58
C LYS A 147 3.19 -31.51 4.11
N ARG A 148 2.16 -30.82 4.61
CA ARG A 148 0.75 -30.98 4.18
C ARG A 148 0.54 -30.61 2.72
N LEU A 149 1.28 -29.62 2.22
CA LEU A 149 1.28 -29.22 0.81
C LEU A 149 2.13 -30.13 -0.09
N GLY A 150 2.74 -31.19 0.46
CA GLY A 150 3.54 -32.15 -0.31
C GLY A 150 4.88 -31.59 -0.78
N LYS A 151 5.45 -30.62 -0.06
CA LYS A 151 6.78 -30.04 -0.37
C LYS A 151 7.89 -30.98 0.08
N SER A 152 9.03 -30.90 -0.60
CA SER A 152 10.22 -31.69 -0.29
C SER A 152 10.90 -31.20 0.99
N ASP A 153 11.66 -32.08 1.66
CA ASP A 153 12.38 -31.74 2.88
C ASP A 153 13.33 -30.54 2.72
N ASN A 154 13.92 -30.38 1.52
CA ASN A 154 14.77 -29.23 1.21
C ASN A 154 13.97 -27.92 1.13
N GLU A 155 12.78 -27.93 0.52
CA GLU A 155 11.89 -26.77 0.47
C GLU A 155 11.34 -26.43 1.87
N ILE A 156 11.03 -27.45 2.66
CA ILE A 156 10.61 -27.28 4.06
C ILE A 156 11.71 -26.54 4.83
N LEU A 157 12.95 -27.03 4.78
CA LEU A 157 14.09 -26.43 5.47
C LEU A 157 14.31 -24.97 5.05
N GLN A 158 14.22 -24.68 3.75
CA GLN A 158 14.41 -23.32 3.23
C GLN A 158 13.35 -22.34 3.75
N VAL A 159 12.07 -22.74 3.76
CA VAL A 159 10.99 -21.89 4.23
C VAL A 159 10.99 -21.75 5.75
N THR A 160 11.29 -22.82 6.50
CA THR A 160 11.38 -22.74 7.97
C THR A 160 12.53 -21.86 8.41
N ASN A 161 13.69 -21.91 7.73
CA ASN A 161 14.83 -21.03 8.02
C ASN A 161 14.50 -19.55 7.75
N VAL A 162 13.65 -19.28 6.76
CA VAL A 162 13.16 -17.92 6.52
C VAL A 162 12.26 -17.47 7.67
N ILE A 163 11.33 -18.32 8.10
CA ILE A 163 10.38 -17.98 9.17
C ILE A 163 11.08 -17.82 10.52
N ASP A 164 12.08 -18.64 10.83
CA ASP A 164 12.92 -18.56 12.03
C ASP A 164 13.75 -17.25 12.12
N LYS A 165 14.04 -16.61 10.97
CA LYS A 165 14.69 -15.30 10.96
C LYS A 165 13.73 -14.15 11.25
N ILE A 166 12.43 -14.35 11.07
CA ILE A 166 11.40 -13.30 11.17
C ILE A 166 10.79 -13.26 12.59
N PHE A 167 10.72 -14.39 13.29
CA PHE A 167 10.07 -14.56 14.59
C PHE A 167 11.05 -14.99 15.68
#